data_AF-A0A4U1GKK5-F1
#
_entry.id   AF-A0A4U1GKK5-F1
#
_cell.length_a   1.000
_cell.length_b   1.000
_cell.length_c   1.000
_cell.angle_alpha   90.00
_cell.angle_beta   90.00
_cell.angle_gamma   90.00
#
_symmetry.space_group_name_H-M   'P 1'
#
loop_
_entity.id
_entity.type
_entity.pdbx_description
1 polymer ?
#
loop_
_entity_poly.entity_id
_entity_poly.type
_entity_poly.pdbx_seq_one_letter_code
_entity_poly.pdbx_strand_id
1 'polypeptide(L)'
;MGITPTFGDGLIAAQVQAFEKRLEQEAIFLMQYLGEELVKYAKAMHNYTDRTGNLTNSIGYAVAKGKDIVFYGGPQQSGAGNDAALQVAMKMIESLPNRLSLVIVAGMNYAAYVEAKGYNVILPAELKAKTDFPQAMQKLMDKAKAKANEMFGTTI
;
A
#
# COMPACT_ATOMS: atom_id res chain seq x y z
N MET A 1 -0.92 1.92 53.90
CA MET A 1 -1.16 0.72 53.07
C MET A 1 -1.09 1.15 51.63
N GLY A 2 -0.13 0.61 50.87
CA GLY A 2 0.11 0.97 49.48
C GLY A 2 -0.84 0.22 48.56
N ILE A 3 -1.25 0.87 47.48
CA ILE A 3 -2.05 0.25 46.42
C ILE A 3 -1.14 -0.76 45.70
N THR A 4 -1.34 -2.05 45.95
CA THR A 4 -0.64 -3.10 45.19
C THR A 4 -1.33 -3.28 43.85
N PRO A 5 -0.63 -3.10 42.72
CA PRO A 5 -1.20 -3.35 41.40
C PRO A 5 -1.63 -4.82 41.29
N THR A 6 -2.87 -5.05 40.87
CA THR A 6 -3.47 -6.39 40.69
C THR A 6 -3.27 -6.95 39.27
N PHE A 7 -2.63 -6.19 38.38
CA PHE A 7 -2.31 -6.63 37.03
C PHE A 7 -0.94 -7.33 37.00
N GLY A 8 -0.88 -8.50 36.37
CA GLY A 8 0.36 -9.27 36.22
C GLY A 8 1.40 -8.55 35.37
N ASP A 9 2.67 -8.69 35.74
CA ASP A 9 3.82 -8.15 35.00
C ASP A 9 3.75 -8.60 33.53
N GLY A 10 3.53 -7.65 32.62
CA GLY A 10 3.50 -7.89 31.17
C GLY A 10 2.12 -7.82 30.48
N LEU A 11 1.00 -7.72 31.21
CA LEU A 11 -0.33 -7.59 30.58
C LEU A 11 -0.47 -6.34 29.69
N ILE A 12 0.08 -5.21 30.14
CA ILE A 12 0.07 -3.95 29.37
C ILE A 12 0.91 -4.10 28.10
N ALA A 13 2.10 -4.70 28.19
CA ALA A 13 2.96 -4.93 27.05
C ALA A 13 2.30 -5.85 26.00
N ALA A 14 1.64 -6.91 26.44
CA ALA A 14 0.89 -7.80 25.54
C ALA A 14 -0.27 -7.09 24.84
N GLN A 15 -0.99 -6.21 25.54
CA GLN A 15 -2.10 -5.45 24.97
C GLN A 15 -1.63 -4.39 23.96
N VAL A 16 -0.51 -3.70 24.24
CA VAL A 16 0.12 -2.76 23.30
C VAL A 16 0.61 -3.49 22.05
N GLN A 17 1.31 -4.63 22.20
CA GLN A 17 1.75 -5.43 21.05
C GLN A 17 0.58 -5.94 20.19
N ALA A 18 -0.53 -6.35 20.82
CA ALA A 18 -1.74 -6.75 20.10
C ALA A 18 -2.35 -5.56 19.34
N PHE A 19 -2.33 -4.37 19.92
CA PHE A 19 -2.79 -3.14 19.26
C PHE A 19 -1.90 -2.76 18.07
N GLU A 20 -0.57 -2.79 18.22
CA GLU A 20 0.38 -2.54 17.13
C GLU A 20 0.17 -3.50 15.96
N LYS A 21 0.02 -4.80 16.22
CA LYS A 21 -0.25 -5.81 15.18
C LYS A 21 -1.55 -5.53 14.43
N ARG A 22 -2.61 -5.14 15.14
CA ARG A 22 -3.87 -4.76 14.50
C ARG A 22 -3.72 -3.51 13.65
N LEU A 23 -3.06 -2.49 14.17
CA LEU A 23 -2.81 -1.25 13.42
C LEU A 23 -2.02 -1.52 12.14
N GLU A 24 -1.02 -2.40 12.21
CA GLU A 24 -0.26 -2.82 11.04
C GLU A 24 -1.12 -3.55 10.00
N GLN A 25 -1.98 -4.48 10.43
CA GLN A 25 -2.92 -5.18 9.55
C GLN A 25 -3.90 -4.20 8.87
N GLU A 26 -4.43 -3.24 9.61
CA GLU A 26 -5.30 -2.19 9.08
C GLU A 26 -4.57 -1.28 8.08
N ALA A 27 -3.30 -0.96 8.35
CA ALA A 27 -2.48 -0.19 7.42
C ALA A 27 -2.22 -0.96 6.12
N ILE A 28 -1.94 -2.27 6.21
CA ILE A 28 -1.80 -3.14 5.03
C ILE A 28 -3.12 -3.19 4.24
N PHE A 29 -4.26 -3.38 4.91
CA PHE A 29 -5.57 -3.41 4.27
C PHE A 29 -5.89 -2.09 3.56
N LEU A 30 -5.61 -0.95 4.20
CA LEU A 30 -5.77 0.36 3.60
C LEU A 30 -4.91 0.52 2.33
N MET A 31 -3.66 0.03 2.37
CA MET A 31 -2.77 0.07 1.20
C MET A 31 -3.25 -0.84 0.08
N GLN A 32 -3.83 -2.00 0.38
CA GLN A 32 -4.44 -2.86 -0.63
C GLN A 32 -5.62 -2.15 -1.30
N TYR A 33 -6.54 -1.60 -0.52
CA TYR A 33 -7.68 -0.85 -1.03
C TYR A 33 -7.24 0.33 -1.92
N LEU A 34 -6.28 1.13 -1.43
CA LEU A 34 -5.77 2.27 -2.18
C LEU A 34 -5.02 1.83 -3.44
N GLY A 35 -4.26 0.73 -3.36
CA GLY A 35 -3.59 0.13 -4.52
C GLY A 35 -4.58 -0.29 -5.61
N GLU A 36 -5.69 -0.95 -5.25
CA GLU A 36 -6.74 -1.31 -6.20
C GLU A 36 -7.38 -0.09 -6.86
N GLU A 37 -7.74 0.92 -6.07
CA GLU A 37 -8.36 2.14 -6.58
C GLU A 37 -7.43 2.90 -7.51
N LEU A 38 -6.14 2.96 -7.20
CA LEU A 38 -5.15 3.61 -8.07
C LEU A 38 -4.89 2.83 -9.36
N VAL A 39 -4.84 1.50 -9.32
CA VAL A 39 -4.74 0.68 -10.54
C VAL A 39 -5.98 0.86 -11.41
N LYS A 40 -7.18 0.82 -10.84
CA LYS A 40 -8.43 1.09 -11.57
C LYS A 40 -8.40 2.48 -12.20
N TYR A 41 -7.94 3.49 -11.44
CA TYR A 41 -7.85 4.86 -11.92
C TYR A 41 -6.85 5.01 -13.08
N ALA A 42 -5.65 4.45 -12.98
CA ALA A 42 -4.67 4.46 -14.07
C ALA A 42 -5.24 3.81 -15.34
N LYS A 43 -5.91 2.66 -15.21
CA LYS A 43 -6.57 1.97 -16.31
C LYS A 43 -7.72 2.80 -16.90
N ALA A 44 -8.50 3.51 -16.08
CA ALA A 44 -9.60 4.34 -16.58
C ALA A 44 -9.10 5.62 -17.29
N MET A 45 -7.94 6.14 -16.89
CA MET A 45 -7.41 7.42 -17.38
C MET A 45 -6.43 7.29 -18.55
N HIS A 46 -6.16 6.07 -19.03
CA HIS A 46 -5.24 5.88 -20.16
C HIS A 46 -5.78 6.54 -21.43
N ASN A 47 -4.89 7.08 -22.26
CA ASN A 47 -5.25 7.76 -23.52
C ASN A 47 -4.47 7.23 -24.73
N TYR A 48 -3.72 6.13 -24.57
CA TYR A 48 -3.08 5.43 -25.68
C TYR A 48 -4.03 4.41 -26.31
N THR A 49 -3.79 4.08 -27.58
CA THR A 49 -4.51 2.98 -28.25
C THR A 49 -3.96 1.65 -27.76
N ASP A 50 -4.71 0.98 -26.89
CA ASP A 50 -4.34 -0.33 -26.38
C ASP A 50 -4.74 -1.45 -27.36
N ARG A 51 -3.82 -1.80 -28.27
CA ARG A 51 -4.10 -2.79 -29.33
C ARG A 51 -4.06 -4.24 -28.84
N THR A 52 -3.16 -4.54 -27.90
CA THR A 52 -2.93 -5.92 -27.43
C THR A 52 -3.45 -6.16 -26.01
N GLY A 53 -3.78 -5.11 -25.26
CA GLY A 53 -4.13 -5.21 -23.84
C GLY A 53 -2.91 -5.23 -22.92
N ASN A 54 -1.69 -5.44 -23.45
CA ASN A 54 -0.53 -5.79 -22.63
C ASN A 54 -0.12 -4.66 -21.69
N LEU A 55 -0.13 -3.42 -22.17
CA LEU A 55 0.30 -2.28 -21.36
C LEU A 55 -0.69 -2.04 -20.21
N THR A 56 -1.97 -1.87 -20.51
CA THR A 56 -3.01 -1.61 -19.52
C THR A 56 -3.11 -2.76 -18.53
N ASN A 57 -3.09 -4.01 -19.01
CA ASN A 57 -3.17 -5.17 -18.12
C ASN A 57 -1.92 -5.32 -17.24
N SER A 58 -0.75 -4.90 -17.69
CA SER A 58 0.48 -4.92 -16.88
C SER A 58 0.49 -3.92 -15.72
N ILE A 59 -0.51 -3.04 -15.61
CA ILE A 59 -0.64 -2.12 -14.47
C ILE A 59 -1.15 -2.89 -13.26
N GLY A 60 -0.36 -2.84 -12.18
CA GLY A 60 -0.64 -3.52 -10.91
C GLY A 60 -0.03 -2.77 -9.73
N TYR A 61 -0.12 -3.38 -8.55
CA TYR A 61 0.47 -2.83 -7.33
C TYR A 61 1.01 -3.92 -6.41
N ALA A 62 1.94 -3.54 -5.52
CA ALA A 62 2.48 -4.36 -4.46
C ALA A 62 2.44 -3.60 -3.13
N VAL A 63 2.09 -4.31 -2.05
CA VAL A 63 2.25 -3.84 -0.67
C VAL A 63 3.44 -4.60 -0.08
N ALA A 64 4.41 -3.85 0.42
CA ALA A 64 5.62 -4.41 1.03
C ALA A 64 5.70 -4.02 2.50
N LYS A 65 6.05 -4.99 3.34
CA LYS A 65 6.49 -4.76 4.72
C LYS A 65 8.01 -4.89 4.73
N GLY A 66 8.69 -3.76 4.71
CA GLY A 66 10.14 -3.78 4.60
C GLY A 66 10.60 -4.19 3.21
N LYS A 67 11.27 -5.34 3.11
CA LYS A 67 11.69 -5.93 1.83
C LYS A 67 10.78 -7.05 1.33
N ASP A 68 9.82 -7.47 2.15
CA ASP A 68 8.93 -8.58 1.84
C ASP A 68 7.62 -8.07 1.26
N ILE A 69 7.24 -8.59 0.09
CA ILE A 69 5.92 -8.36 -0.49
C ILE A 69 4.90 -9.14 0.33
N VAL A 70 4.01 -8.42 1.01
CA VAL A 70 2.91 -9.01 1.79
C VAL A 70 1.64 -9.16 0.97
N PHE A 71 1.50 -8.37 -0.11
CA PHE A 71 0.39 -8.48 -1.04
C PHE A 71 0.79 -7.98 -2.43
N TYR A 72 0.26 -8.61 -3.47
CA TYR A 72 0.45 -8.19 -4.85
C TYR A 72 -0.88 -8.28 -5.61
N GLY A 73 -1.34 -7.12 -6.10
CA GLY A 73 -2.53 -6.98 -6.94
C GLY A 73 -2.14 -6.67 -8.37
N GLY A 74 -1.66 -7.70 -9.08
CA GLY A 74 -1.27 -7.62 -10.48
C GLY A 74 -2.31 -8.20 -11.45
N PRO A 75 -2.03 -8.15 -12.77
CA PRO A 75 -2.88 -8.79 -13.78
C PRO A 75 -3.24 -10.24 -13.45
N GLN A 76 -4.53 -10.59 -13.58
CA GLN A 76 -5.05 -11.94 -13.36
C GLN A 76 -4.57 -12.99 -14.39
N GLN A 77 -4.08 -12.56 -15.56
CA GLN A 77 -3.61 -13.47 -16.59
C GLN A 77 -2.15 -13.84 -16.34
N SER A 78 -1.91 -15.13 -16.09
CA SER A 78 -0.59 -15.74 -16.15
C SER A 78 0.03 -15.48 -17.53
N GLY A 79 1.01 -14.60 -17.58
CA GLY A 79 1.66 -14.17 -18.83
C GLY A 79 2.78 -13.18 -18.54
N ALA A 80 3.62 -12.91 -19.55
CA ALA A 80 4.86 -12.13 -19.42
C ALA A 80 4.68 -10.75 -18.75
N GLY A 81 3.49 -10.14 -18.84
CA GLY A 81 3.21 -8.86 -18.19
C GLY A 81 3.07 -8.91 -16.67
N ASN A 82 2.63 -10.05 -16.11
CA ASN A 82 2.52 -10.21 -14.66
C ASN A 82 3.89 -10.40 -14.01
N ASP A 83 4.73 -11.25 -14.62
CA ASP A 83 6.09 -11.50 -14.15
C ASP A 83 6.95 -10.23 -14.23
N ALA A 84 6.80 -9.46 -15.31
CA ALA A 84 7.53 -8.22 -15.48
C ALA A 84 7.10 -7.13 -14.45
N ALA A 85 5.79 -6.99 -14.20
CA ALA A 85 5.29 -6.07 -13.18
C ALA A 85 5.78 -6.43 -11.78
N LEU A 86 5.75 -7.72 -11.42
CA LEU A 86 6.25 -8.21 -10.14
C LEU A 86 7.76 -7.97 -9.99
N GLN A 87 8.55 -8.25 -11.03
CA GLN A 87 10.00 -8.02 -11.00
C GLN A 87 10.35 -6.53 -10.83
N VAL A 88 9.63 -5.64 -11.50
CA VAL A 88 9.81 -4.18 -11.34
C VAL A 88 9.44 -3.76 -9.92
N ALA A 89 8.34 -4.29 -9.37
CA ALA A 89 7.93 -4.00 -7.99
C ALA A 89 8.99 -4.46 -6.98
N MET A 90 9.51 -5.69 -7.12
CA MET A 90 10.57 -6.23 -6.26
C MET A 90 11.82 -5.33 -6.27
N LYS A 91 12.31 -4.96 -7.46
CA LYS A 91 13.47 -4.05 -7.60
C LYS A 91 13.22 -2.69 -6.95
N MET A 92 12.01 -2.15 -7.08
CA MET A 92 11.66 -0.90 -6.44
C MET A 92 11.68 -1.04 -4.91
N ILE A 93 11.09 -2.10 -4.36
CA ILE A 93 11.06 -2.38 -2.92
C ILE A 93 12.48 -2.57 -2.34
N GLU A 94 13.38 -3.20 -3.09
CA GLU A 94 14.80 -3.33 -2.71
C GLU A 94 15.48 -1.97 -2.54
N SER A 95 15.05 -0.93 -3.25
CA SER A 95 15.57 0.44 -3.08
C SER A 95 14.91 1.24 -1.95
N LEU A 96 13.72 0.84 -1.49
CA LEU A 96 12.95 1.58 -0.49
C LEU A 96 13.45 1.35 0.95
N PRO A 97 13.25 2.30 1.88
CA PRO A 97 13.57 2.08 3.29
C PRO A 97 12.74 0.93 3.87
N ASN A 98 13.23 0.31 4.95
CA ASN A 98 12.56 -0.80 5.62
C ASN A 98 11.30 -0.33 6.37
N ARG A 99 10.22 -0.07 5.62
CA ARG A 99 8.94 0.46 6.09
C ARG A 99 7.79 -0.19 5.33
N LEU A 100 6.56 0.02 5.80
CA LEU A 100 5.38 -0.34 5.05
C LEU A 100 5.27 0.58 3.80
N SER A 101 5.22 -0.02 2.62
CA SER A 101 5.29 0.68 1.34
C SER A 101 4.22 0.18 0.36
N LEU A 102 3.59 1.10 -0.36
CA LEU A 102 2.72 0.80 -1.50
C LEU A 102 3.47 1.18 -2.78
N VAL A 103 3.60 0.23 -3.70
CA VAL A 103 4.28 0.42 -4.99
C VAL A 103 3.30 0.14 -6.13
N ILE A 104 3.15 1.09 -7.05
CA ILE A 104 2.33 0.95 -8.26
C ILE A 104 3.29 0.78 -9.43
N VAL A 105 2.98 -0.16 -10.31
CA VAL A 105 3.89 -0.56 -11.39
C VAL A 105 3.13 -0.77 -12.69
N ALA A 106 3.81 -0.53 -13.81
CA ALA A 106 3.44 -1.04 -15.11
C ALA A 106 4.57 -1.97 -15.57
N GLY A 107 4.24 -3.23 -15.84
CA GLY A 107 5.24 -4.27 -16.12
C GLY A 107 5.91 -4.18 -17.48
N MET A 108 5.33 -3.48 -18.45
CA MET A 108 5.89 -3.40 -19.80
C MET A 108 7.12 -2.49 -19.84
N ASN A 109 8.24 -2.98 -20.40
CA ASN A 109 9.49 -2.23 -20.55
C ASN A 109 9.37 -0.94 -21.40
N TYR A 110 8.35 -0.85 -22.25
CA TYR A 110 8.02 0.34 -23.04
C TYR A 110 7.05 1.31 -22.34
N ALA A 111 6.59 1.02 -21.11
CA ALA A 111 5.66 1.88 -20.38
C ALA A 111 6.20 3.31 -20.20
N ALA A 112 7.46 3.44 -19.76
CA ALA A 112 8.11 4.73 -19.60
C ALA A 112 8.22 5.50 -20.93
N TYR A 113 8.44 4.80 -22.04
CA TYR A 113 8.51 5.42 -23.37
C TYR A 113 7.14 5.93 -23.84
N VAL A 114 6.08 5.17 -23.58
CA VAL A 114 4.69 5.59 -23.87
C VAL A 114 4.33 6.81 -23.01
N GLU A 115 4.70 6.80 -21.73
CA GLU A 115 4.44 7.94 -20.84
C GLU A 115 5.22 9.19 -21.25
N ALA A 116 6.48 9.04 -21.66
CA ALA A 116 7.31 10.14 -22.17
C ALA A 116 6.76 10.78 -23.46
N LYS A 117 5.91 10.09 -24.21
CA LYS A 117 5.18 10.65 -25.37
C LYS A 117 3.96 11.49 -24.99
N GLY A 118 3.68 11.65 -23.70
CA GLY A 118 2.51 12.37 -23.19
C GLY A 118 1.26 11.49 -23.05
N TYR A 119 1.42 10.16 -23.08
CA TYR A 119 0.32 9.26 -22.78
C TYR A 119 0.24 8.93 -21.30
N ASN A 120 -0.98 8.71 -20.83
CA ASN A 120 -1.27 8.35 -19.44
C ASN A 120 -1.05 6.85 -19.22
N VAL A 121 0.00 6.46 -18.50
CA VAL A 121 0.23 5.07 -18.07
C VAL A 121 0.13 4.95 -16.54
N ILE A 122 1.13 5.43 -15.80
CA ILE A 122 1.14 5.41 -14.31
C ILE A 122 0.93 6.82 -13.75
N LEU A 123 1.35 7.88 -14.45
CA LEU A 123 1.27 9.26 -13.98
C LEU A 123 -0.09 9.66 -13.35
N PRO A 124 -1.27 9.31 -13.92
CA PRO A 124 -2.54 9.65 -13.27
C PRO A 124 -2.67 9.04 -11.87
N ALA A 125 -2.24 7.79 -11.69
CA ALA A 125 -2.26 7.14 -10.39
C ALA A 125 -1.25 7.79 -9.43
N GLU A 126 -0.08 8.22 -9.90
CA GLU A 126 0.87 8.94 -9.05
C GLU A 126 0.27 10.26 -8.51
N LEU A 127 -0.34 11.05 -9.38
CA LEU A 127 -0.98 12.32 -9.00
C LEU A 127 -2.12 12.10 -8.01
N LYS A 128 -2.94 11.08 -8.25
CA LYS A 128 -4.03 10.69 -7.34
C LYS A 128 -3.48 10.19 -6.01
N ALA A 129 -2.42 9.38 -6.00
CA ALA A 129 -1.78 8.86 -4.80
C ALA A 129 -1.28 9.98 -3.88
N LYS A 130 -0.68 11.04 -4.46
CA LYS A 130 -0.20 12.21 -3.70
C LYS A 130 -1.31 12.92 -2.92
N THR A 131 -2.57 12.74 -3.34
CA THR A 131 -3.74 13.34 -2.67
C THR A 131 -4.43 12.34 -1.76
N ASP A 132 -4.71 11.13 -2.27
CA ASP A 132 -5.52 10.13 -1.57
C ASP A 132 -4.76 9.47 -0.42
N PHE A 133 -3.46 9.20 -0.58
CA PHE A 133 -2.68 8.49 0.43
C PHE A 133 -2.56 9.26 1.75
N PRO A 134 -2.20 10.56 1.77
CA PRO A 134 -2.18 11.34 3.00
C PRO A 134 -3.54 11.38 3.70
N GLN A 135 -4.64 11.55 2.94
CA GLN A 135 -5.99 11.61 3.49
C GLN A 135 -6.42 10.27 4.10
N ALA A 136 -6.14 9.17 3.40
CA ALA A 136 -6.42 7.82 3.86
C ALA A 136 -5.64 7.50 5.15
N MET A 137 -4.35 7.84 5.18
CA MET A 137 -3.49 7.62 6.34
C MET A 137 -3.91 8.47 7.54
N GLN A 138 -4.32 9.73 7.31
CA GLN A 138 -4.83 10.59 8.38
C GLN A 138 -6.07 9.97 9.04
N LYS A 139 -7.03 9.47 8.24
CA LYS A 139 -8.22 8.79 8.77
C LYS A 139 -7.86 7.55 9.59
N LEU A 140 -6.86 6.77 9.16
CA LEU A 140 -6.39 5.61 9.92
C LEU A 140 -5.75 6.05 11.25
N MET A 141 -4.90 7.08 11.23
CA MET A 141 -4.28 7.62 12.43
C MET A 141 -5.31 8.17 13.42
N ASP A 142 -6.34 8.87 12.95
CA ASP A 142 -7.39 9.42 13.81
C ASP A 142 -8.19 8.29 14.49
N LYS A 143 -8.56 7.25 13.74
CA LYS A 143 -9.20 6.05 14.30
C LYS A 143 -8.30 5.32 15.30
N ALA A 144 -7.01 5.19 14.97
CA ALA A 144 -6.03 4.55 15.85
C ALA A 144 -5.88 5.33 17.16
N LYS A 145 -5.78 6.66 17.11
CA LYS A 145 -5.69 7.53 18.30
C LYS A 145 -6.95 7.42 19.16
N ALA A 146 -8.13 7.51 18.56
CA ALA A 146 -9.39 7.34 19.29
C ALA A 146 -9.44 5.98 19.99
N LYS A 147 -9.05 4.92 19.29
CA LYS A 147 -9.06 3.56 19.83
C LYS A 147 -8.00 3.33 20.91
N ALA A 148 -6.83 3.95 20.78
CA ALA A 148 -5.80 3.92 21.81
C ALA A 148 -6.27 4.64 23.09
N ASN A 149 -6.92 5.80 22.96
CA ASN A 149 -7.49 6.52 24.10
C ASN A 149 -8.58 5.70 24.82
N GLU A 150 -9.42 4.97 24.08
CA GLU A 150 -10.40 4.05 24.67
C GLU A 150 -9.74 2.89 25.44
N MET A 151 -8.66 2.31 24.92
CA MET A 151 -8.04 1.11 25.50
C MET A 151 -7.09 1.40 26.66
N PHE A 152 -6.35 2.50 26.58
CA PHE A 152 -5.24 2.80 27.48
C PHE A 152 -5.49 4.05 28.35
N GLY A 153 -6.58 4.77 28.10
CA GLY A 153 -6.91 6.01 28.79
C GLY A 153 -6.02 7.19 28.36
N THR A 154 -6.54 8.40 28.53
CA THR A 154 -5.74 9.62 28.40
C THR A 154 -4.92 9.77 29.67
N THR A 155 -3.61 9.58 29.62
CA THR A 155 -2.75 10.22 30.64
C THR A 155 -2.66 11.68 30.24
N ILE A 156 -3.03 12.56 31.17
CA ILE A 156 -3.04 14.03 31.08
C ILE A 156 -1.74 14.55 30.46
#